data_AF-A0A2X2VK87-F1
#
_entry.id   AF-A0A2X2VK87-F1
#
_cell.length_a   1.000
_cell.length_b   1.000
_cell.length_c   1.000
_cell.angle_alpha   90.00
_cell.angle_beta   90.00
_cell.angle_gamma   90.00
#
_symmetry.space_group_name_H-M   'P 1'
#
loop_
_entity.id
_entity.type
_entity.pdbx_description
1 polymer ?
#
loop_
_entity_poly.entity_id
_entity_poly.type
_entity_poly.pdbx_seq_one_letter_code
_entity_poly.pdbx_strand_id
1 'polypeptide(L)'
;MSQIHKHAIPANIADRCLINPEQYEAKYQQSINEPDTFWGEQGKILDWITPYKKVKNTSFAPGNVSIKWYEDGTLNLAANCLDRHLQENGDRTAIIWEGDDATPEQTHFISRIASRCLSFRQYAAGAGH
;
A
#
# COMPACT_ATOMS: atom_id res chain seq x y z
N MET A 1 -39.40 -2.80 -2.59
CA MET A 1 -38.20 -2.56 -1.76
C MET A 1 -37.45 -3.89 -1.66
N SER A 2 -36.20 -3.95 -2.12
CA SER A 2 -35.41 -5.19 -2.01
C SER A 2 -35.08 -5.45 -0.53
N GLN A 3 -35.25 -6.68 -0.05
CA GLN A 3 -34.83 -7.07 1.30
C GLN A 3 -33.30 -7.07 1.38
N ILE A 4 -32.74 -6.26 2.28
CA ILE A 4 -31.31 -6.27 2.58
C ILE A 4 -31.06 -7.40 3.58
N HIS A 5 -30.48 -8.50 3.11
CA HIS A 5 -30.00 -9.59 3.96
C HIS A 5 -28.59 -9.27 4.46
N LYS A 6 -28.40 -9.22 5.78
CA LYS A 6 -27.08 -9.15 6.39
C LYS A 6 -26.55 -10.57 6.59
N HIS A 7 -25.37 -10.85 6.07
CA HIS A 7 -24.64 -12.08 6.34
C HIS A 7 -23.73 -11.88 7.56
N ALA A 8 -23.78 -12.81 8.51
CA ALA A 8 -22.90 -12.78 9.67
C ALA A 8 -21.45 -13.03 9.26
N ILE A 9 -20.51 -12.47 10.02
CA ILE A 9 -19.08 -12.71 9.82
C ILE A 9 -18.80 -14.17 10.18
N PRO A 10 -18.24 -14.99 9.26
CA PRO A 10 -17.89 -16.37 9.55
C PRO A 10 -16.82 -16.47 10.65
N ALA A 11 -16.87 -17.53 11.46
CA ALA A 11 -15.95 -17.72 12.60
C ALA A 11 -14.47 -17.67 12.18
N ASN A 12 -14.12 -18.35 11.09
CA ASN A 12 -12.75 -18.35 10.56
C ASN A 12 -12.26 -16.96 10.13
N ILE A 13 -13.15 -16.00 9.87
CA ILE A 13 -12.79 -14.61 9.60
C ILE A 13 -12.70 -13.83 10.90
N ALA A 14 -13.67 -14.00 11.81
CA ALA A 14 -13.66 -13.35 13.12
C ALA A 14 -12.35 -13.64 13.88
N ASP A 15 -11.86 -14.88 13.83
CA ASP A 15 -10.66 -15.33 14.54
C ASP A 15 -9.34 -14.74 14.00
N ARG A 16 -9.29 -14.37 12.71
CA ARG A 16 -8.05 -13.94 12.03
C ARG A 16 -8.10 -12.53 11.44
N CYS A 17 -9.22 -11.83 11.61
CA CYS A 17 -9.37 -10.50 11.06
C CYS A 17 -8.36 -9.53 11.69
N LEU A 18 -7.80 -8.64 10.88
CA LEU A 18 -6.90 -7.59 11.36
C LEU A 18 -7.66 -6.47 12.08
N ILE A 19 -8.94 -6.31 11.75
CA ILE A 19 -9.84 -5.28 12.27
C ILE A 19 -11.22 -5.92 12.48
N ASN A 20 -11.67 -5.95 13.73
CA ASN A 20 -13.02 -6.37 14.11
C ASN A 20 -13.99 -5.17 14.11
N PRO A 21 -15.31 -5.36 14.31
CA PRO A 21 -16.30 -4.28 14.26
C PRO A 21 -16.02 -3.12 15.23
N GLU A 22 -15.58 -3.42 16.45
CA GLU A 22 -15.29 -2.41 17.47
C GLU A 22 -14.04 -1.58 17.10
N GLN A 23 -12.99 -2.25 16.63
CA GLN A 23 -11.77 -1.60 16.15
C GLN A 23 -12.02 -0.77 14.90
N TYR A 24 -12.89 -1.24 13.99
CA TYR A 24 -13.31 -0.49 12.82
C TYR A 24 -13.95 0.83 13.26
N GLU A 25 -14.94 0.80 14.15
CA GLU A 25 -15.64 2.00 14.61
C GLU A 25 -14.66 2.97 15.27
N ALA A 26 -13.81 2.47 16.18
CA ALA A 26 -12.83 3.31 16.86
C ALA A 26 -11.82 3.95 15.88
N LYS A 27 -11.25 3.17 14.96
CA LYS A 27 -10.30 3.67 13.95
C LYS A 27 -10.96 4.64 12.98
N TYR A 28 -12.19 4.35 12.58
CA TYR A 28 -12.96 5.22 11.69
C TYR A 28 -13.20 6.58 12.35
N GLN A 29 -13.71 6.60 13.58
CA GLN A 29 -13.93 7.83 14.33
C GLN A 29 -12.65 8.65 14.48
N GLN A 30 -11.52 8.01 14.84
CA GLN A 30 -10.25 8.70 14.95
C GLN A 30 -9.77 9.27 13.60
N SER A 31 -9.94 8.52 12.50
CA SER A 31 -9.52 8.96 11.16
C SER A 31 -10.25 10.22 10.67
N ILE A 32 -11.48 10.43 11.15
CA ILE A 32 -12.33 11.57 10.81
C ILE A 32 -12.06 12.75 11.75
N ASN A 33 -12.05 12.49 13.07
CA ASN A 33 -11.97 13.54 14.08
C ASN A 33 -10.54 14.06 14.25
N GLU A 34 -9.54 13.19 14.08
CA GLU A 34 -8.12 13.48 14.30
C GLU A 34 -7.27 12.94 13.12
N PRO A 35 -7.47 13.44 11.89
CA PRO A 35 -6.86 12.88 10.69
C PRO A 35 -5.33 12.97 10.72
N ASP A 36 -4.74 14.06 11.22
CA ASP A 36 -3.29 14.19 11.28
C ASP A 36 -2.65 13.18 12.24
N THR A 37 -3.30 12.92 13.39
CA THR A 37 -2.85 11.90 14.35
C THR A 37 -2.97 10.50 13.73
N PHE A 38 -4.17 10.14 13.25
CA PHE A 38 -4.44 8.81 12.72
C PHE A 38 -3.55 8.49 11.51
N TRP A 39 -3.56 9.35 10.49
CA TRP A 39 -2.77 9.13 9.27
C TRP A 39 -1.28 9.34 9.51
N GLY A 40 -0.90 10.17 10.49
CA GLY A 40 0.48 10.30 10.93
C GLY A 40 1.04 9.01 11.51
N GLU A 41 0.22 8.21 12.18
CA GLU A 41 0.57 6.86 12.63
C GLU A 41 0.49 5.84 11.50
N GLN A 42 -0.60 5.81 10.72
CA GLN A 42 -0.78 4.82 9.65
C GLN A 42 0.26 4.96 8.52
N GLY A 43 0.72 6.19 8.23
CA GLY A 43 1.74 6.43 7.20
C GLY A 43 3.10 5.77 7.50
N LYS A 44 3.33 5.32 8.74
CA LYS A 44 4.52 4.56 9.14
C LYS A 44 4.54 3.12 8.62
N ILE A 45 3.47 2.66 7.97
CA ILE A 45 3.47 1.39 7.22
C ILE A 45 4.45 1.41 6.03
N LEU A 46 4.80 2.61 5.56
CA LEU A 46 5.79 2.83 4.51
C LEU A 46 7.13 3.24 5.11
N ASP A 47 8.19 2.85 4.41
CA ASP A 47 9.55 3.25 4.68
C ASP A 47 9.80 4.60 4.00
N TRP A 48 10.08 5.62 4.81
CA TRP A 48 10.35 6.98 4.34
C TRP A 48 11.86 7.23 4.32
N ILE A 49 12.34 7.87 3.25
CA ILE A 49 13.73 8.35 3.16
C ILE A 49 13.86 9.59 4.05
N THR A 50 12.98 10.57 3.84
CA THR A 50 12.80 11.70 4.76
C THR A 50 11.42 11.56 5.39
N PRO A 51 11.32 11.38 6.71
CA PRO A 51 10.03 11.33 7.40
C PRO A 51 9.24 12.63 7.21
N TYR A 52 7.95 12.52 6.94
CA TYR A 52 7.04 13.66 6.88
C TYR A 52 6.83 14.26 8.27
N LYS A 53 6.48 15.55 8.31
CA LYS A 53 5.95 16.22 9.51
C LYS A 53 4.53 16.69 9.29
N LYS A 54 4.17 17.11 8.06
CA LYS A 54 2.80 17.50 7.70
C LYS A 54 2.04 16.32 7.13
N VAL A 55 0.95 15.92 7.78
CA VAL A 55 0.18 14.74 7.37
C VAL A 55 -0.87 15.11 6.33
N LYS A 56 -1.86 15.95 6.68
CA LYS A 56 -2.95 16.36 5.78
C LYS A 56 -2.93 17.86 5.53
N ASN A 57 -2.97 18.25 4.25
CA ASN A 57 -3.15 19.63 3.84
C ASN A 57 -4.07 19.67 2.60
N THR A 58 -5.38 19.70 2.85
CA THR A 58 -6.40 19.56 1.79
C THR A 58 -7.49 20.61 1.90
N SER A 59 -7.90 21.18 0.77
CA SER A 59 -9.04 22.07 0.60
C SER A 59 -9.84 21.66 -0.64
N PHE A 60 -11.15 21.60 -0.50
CA PHE A 60 -12.11 21.41 -1.60
C PHE A 60 -12.92 22.69 -1.89
N ALA A 61 -12.51 23.83 -1.33
CA ALA A 61 -13.23 25.08 -1.52
C ALA A 61 -13.23 25.50 -3.01
N PRO A 62 -14.34 26.05 -3.54
CA PRO A 62 -14.38 26.59 -4.89
C PRO A 62 -13.26 27.62 -5.10
N GLY A 63 -12.51 27.49 -6.20
CA GLY A 63 -11.36 28.36 -6.50
C GLY A 63 -10.11 28.10 -5.65
N ASN A 64 -10.12 27.16 -4.71
CA ASN A 64 -8.97 26.76 -3.90
C ASN A 64 -8.97 25.23 -3.65
N VAL A 65 -9.14 24.45 -4.72
CA VAL A 65 -8.99 22.99 -4.66
C VAL A 65 -7.50 22.67 -4.59
N SER A 66 -7.05 22.15 -3.45
CA SER A 66 -5.66 21.77 -3.20
C SER A 66 -5.64 20.51 -2.36
N ILE A 67 -4.90 19.48 -2.77
CA ILE A 67 -4.86 18.21 -2.07
C ILE A 67 -3.41 17.80 -1.91
N LYS A 68 -2.92 17.79 -0.68
CA LYS A 68 -1.57 17.36 -0.37
C LYS A 68 -1.56 16.51 0.89
N TRP A 69 -0.79 15.43 0.82
CA TRP A 69 -0.58 14.50 1.93
C TRP A 69 0.91 14.24 2.05
N TYR A 70 1.43 14.27 3.28
CA TYR A 70 2.85 13.99 3.56
C TYR A 70 3.79 14.87 2.71
N GLU A 71 3.41 16.13 2.47
CA GLU A 71 3.99 16.99 1.42
C GLU A 71 5.47 17.32 1.62
N ASP A 72 5.98 17.12 2.84
CA ASP A 72 7.37 17.33 3.23
C ASP A 72 8.17 16.02 3.42
N GLY A 73 7.53 14.86 3.20
CA GLY A 73 8.17 13.55 3.22
C GLY A 73 8.67 13.11 1.85
N THR A 74 9.69 12.26 1.84
CA THR A 74 10.18 11.61 0.61
C THR A 74 10.28 10.11 0.79
N LEU A 75 9.94 9.36 -0.25
CA LEU A 75 10.01 7.90 -0.27
C LEU A 75 10.34 7.39 -1.68
N ASN A 76 10.71 6.13 -1.78
CA ASN A 76 10.80 5.43 -3.06
C ASN A 76 9.78 4.27 -3.08
N LEU A 77 8.89 4.29 -4.08
CA LEU A 77 7.83 3.30 -4.22
C LEU A 77 8.40 1.90 -4.48
N ALA A 78 9.36 1.77 -5.41
CA ALA A 78 9.98 0.48 -5.70
C ALA A 78 10.68 -0.10 -4.47
N ALA A 79 11.36 0.74 -3.68
CA ALA A 79 11.98 0.31 -2.43
C ALA A 79 10.98 -0.24 -1.41
N ASN A 80 9.80 0.40 -1.29
CA ASN A 80 8.73 -0.06 -0.42
C ASN A 80 8.06 -1.35 -0.91
N CYS A 81 7.99 -1.56 -2.23
CA CYS A 81 7.35 -2.74 -2.81
C CYS A 81 8.30 -3.94 -2.98
N LEU A 82 9.61 -3.70 -3.05
CA LEU A 82 10.60 -4.71 -3.41
C LEU A 82 11.76 -4.73 -2.41
N ASP A 83 12.56 -3.66 -2.38
CA ASP A 83 13.87 -3.65 -1.74
C ASP A 83 13.81 -3.98 -0.25
N ARG A 84 12.86 -3.37 0.50
CA ARG A 84 12.72 -3.63 1.94
C ARG A 84 12.35 -5.08 2.28
N HIS A 85 11.79 -5.81 1.31
CA HIS A 85 11.38 -7.20 1.52
C HIS A 85 12.49 -8.21 1.18
N LEU A 86 13.60 -7.79 0.56
CA LEU A 86 14.65 -8.69 0.09
C LEU A 86 15.34 -9.46 1.20
N GLN A 87 15.63 -8.80 2.34
CA GLN A 87 16.41 -9.40 3.41
C GLN A 87 15.71 -10.59 4.07
N GLU A 88 14.40 -10.48 4.32
CA GLU A 88 13.64 -11.51 5.04
C GLU A 88 12.79 -12.39 4.11
N ASN A 89 12.36 -11.85 2.97
CA ASN A 89 11.37 -12.47 2.10
C ASN A 89 11.85 -12.54 0.64
N GLY A 90 13.16 -12.45 0.36
CA GLY A 90 13.69 -12.44 -1.01
C GLY A 90 13.22 -13.61 -1.88
N ASP A 91 13.09 -14.81 -1.29
CA ASP A 91 12.65 -16.04 -1.97
C ASP A 91 11.14 -16.27 -1.90
N ARG A 92 10.38 -15.35 -1.29
CA ARG A 92 8.92 -15.42 -1.28
C ARG A 92 8.38 -15.01 -2.64
N THR A 93 7.36 -15.73 -3.12
CA THR A 93 6.61 -15.38 -4.33
C THR A 93 6.00 -13.98 -4.21
N ALA A 94 6.37 -13.10 -5.13
CA ALA A 94 5.82 -11.75 -5.28
C ALA A 94 4.64 -11.75 -6.26
N ILE A 95 4.82 -12.41 -7.42
CA ILE A 95 3.85 -12.44 -8.50
C ILE A 95 3.61 -13.90 -8.89
N ILE A 96 2.34 -14.26 -8.95
CA ILE A 96 1.83 -15.42 -9.64
C ILE A 96 1.30 -14.92 -10.99
N TRP A 97 1.87 -15.42 -12.08
CA TRP A 97 1.45 -15.09 -13.43
C TRP A 97 0.76 -16.31 -14.05
N GLU A 98 -0.50 -16.11 -14.44
CA GLU A 98 -1.30 -17.07 -15.18
C GLU A 98 -1.45 -16.55 -16.62
N GLY A 99 -0.91 -17.31 -17.57
CA GLY A 99 -1.01 -17.00 -19.00
C GLY A 99 -2.39 -17.32 -19.56
N ASP A 100 -2.67 -16.81 -20.76
CA ASP A 100 -3.94 -17.07 -21.47
C ASP A 100 -4.05 -18.52 -21.96
N ASP A 101 -2.93 -19.09 -22.38
CA ASP A 101 -2.84 -20.51 -22.73
C ASP A 101 -2.74 -21.38 -21.47
N ALA A 102 -3.13 -22.66 -21.58
CA ALA A 102 -2.98 -23.70 -20.54
C ALA A 102 -1.51 -24.06 -20.20
N THR A 103 -0.59 -23.11 -20.37
CA THR A 103 0.78 -23.17 -19.91
C THR A 103 0.83 -23.16 -18.38
N PRO A 104 1.84 -23.80 -17.77
CA PRO A 104 2.00 -23.79 -16.32
C PRO A 104 2.11 -22.37 -15.76
N GLU A 105 1.44 -22.15 -14.62
CA GLU A 105 1.56 -20.94 -13.82
C GLU A 105 3.03 -20.61 -13.54
N GLN A 106 3.40 -19.34 -13.73
CA GLN A 106 4.75 -18.87 -13.44
C GLN A 106 4.78 -18.13 -12.10
N THR A 107 5.63 -18.61 -11.21
CA THR A 107 5.93 -17.92 -9.94
C THR A 107 7.17 -17.06 -10.10
N HIS A 108 7.10 -15.81 -9.63
CA HIS A 108 8.23 -14.89 -9.59
C HIS A 108 8.50 -14.44 -8.15
N PHE A 109 9.69 -14.76 -7.64
CA PHE A 109 10.14 -14.35 -6.31
C PHE A 109 10.49 -12.85 -6.25
N ILE A 110 10.42 -12.27 -5.05
CA ILE A 110 10.74 -10.86 -4.79
C ILE A 110 12.14 -10.51 -5.33
N SER A 111 13.15 -11.35 -5.06
CA SER A 111 14.54 -11.16 -5.52
C SER A 111 14.66 -11.06 -7.04
N ARG A 112 13.89 -11.87 -7.76
CA ARG A 112 13.86 -11.88 -9.23
C ARG A 112 13.18 -10.63 -9.79
N ILE A 113 12.07 -10.18 -9.18
CA ILE A 113 11.39 -8.96 -9.60
C ILE A 113 12.27 -7.73 -9.33
N ALA A 114 12.87 -7.62 -8.15
CA ALA A 114 13.79 -6.53 -7.80
C ALA A 114 14.95 -6.43 -8.79
N SER A 115 15.59 -7.55 -9.11
CA SER A 115 16.69 -7.60 -10.09
C SER A 115 16.26 -7.13 -11.49
N ARG A 116 15.06 -7.55 -11.95
CA ARG A 116 14.52 -7.12 -13.25
C ARG A 116 14.16 -5.63 -13.26
N CYS A 117 13.58 -5.11 -12.18
CA CYS A 117 13.28 -3.68 -12.05
C CYS A 117 14.56 -2.83 -12.10
N LEU A 118 15.63 -3.26 -11.43
CA LEU A 118 16.93 -2.56 -11.48
C LEU A 118 17.53 -2.57 -12.89
N SER A 119 17.51 -3.72 -13.57
CA SER A 119 18.00 -3.83 -14.95
C SER A 119 17.21 -2.93 -15.91
N PHE A 120 15.88 -2.91 -15.79
CA PHE A 120 15.03 -2.05 -16.62
C PHE A 120 15.27 -0.55 -16.33
N ARG A 121 15.46 -0.18 -15.06
CA ARG A 121 15.82 1.20 -14.68
C ARG A 121 17.13 1.64 -15.33
N GLN A 122 18.17 0.79 -15.32
CA GLN A 122 19.45 1.10 -15.97
C GLN A 122 19.30 1.27 -17.47
N TYR A 123 18.53 0.40 -18.12
CA TYR A 123 18.21 0.52 -19.54
C TYR A 123 17.50 1.85 -19.85
N ALA A 124 16.45 2.18 -19.10
CA ALA A 124 15.69 3.41 -19.29
C ALA A 124 16.54 4.67 -19.06
N ALA A 125 17.46 4.65 -18.09
CA ALA A 125 18.39 5.75 -17.86
C ALA A 125 19.41 5.92 -18.99
N GLY A 126 19.89 4.82 -19.58
CA GLY A 126 20.83 4.84 -20.71
C GLY A 126 20.19 5.24 -22.05
N ALA A 127 18.88 5.02 -22.22
CA ALA A 127 18.14 5.39 -23.43
C ALA A 127 17.76 6.89 -23.50
N GLY A 128 18.06 7.67 -22.46
CA GLY A 128 17.80 9.12 -22.39
C GLY A 128 18.96 10.00 -22.87
N HIS A 129 19.89 9.45 -23.66
CA HIS A 129 21.00 10.16 -24.30
C HIS A 129 20.91 10.04 -25.83
#